data_AF-A0A536H0N1-F1
#
_entry.id   AF-A0A536H0N1-F1
#
_cell.length_a   1.000
_cell.length_b   1.000
_cell.length_c   1.000
_cell.angle_alpha   90.00
_cell.angle_beta   90.00
_cell.angle_gamma   90.00
#
_symmetry.space_group_name_H-M   'P 1'
#
loop_
_entity.id
_entity.type
_entity.pdbx_description
1 polymer ?
#
loop_
_entity_poly.entity_id
_entity_poly.type
_entity_poly.pdbx_seq_one_letter_code
_entity_poly.pdbx_strand_id
1 'polypeptide(L)'
;MEIIRNLTRRKLRNTLTISGIVIGVLALVTMGAMAEKFNALLDGGVTYFGSNIQVTAAGASAFGGSSVLPLSTVTQVEQVSGVAAAFGEIQVQAKPGSVQTVSFGLPDYITSYDPRANDYSAVKTTLVQGRDVTSSGEVVLGSDFAHEFG
;
A
#
# COMPACT_ATOMS: atom_id res chain seq x y z
N MET A 1 3.83 -10.73 48.65
CA MET A 1 3.67 -9.26 48.81
C MET A 1 4.96 -8.50 49.13
N GLU A 2 6.05 -9.16 49.56
CA GLU A 2 7.29 -8.46 49.92
C GLU A 2 8.10 -7.92 48.73
N ILE A 3 8.06 -8.61 47.58
CA ILE A 3 8.77 -8.20 46.35
C ILE A 3 8.26 -6.84 45.84
N ILE A 4 6.94 -6.66 45.78
CA ILE A 4 6.30 -5.40 45.36
C ILE A 4 6.66 -4.27 46.33
N ARG A 5 6.69 -4.56 47.65
CA ARG A 5 7.04 -3.60 48.68
C ARG A 5 8.50 -3.14 48.58
N ASN A 6 9.42 -4.03 48.22
CA ASN A 6 10.83 -3.70 48.02
C ASN A 6 11.07 -2.89 46.73
N LEU A 7 10.33 -3.16 45.65
CA LEU A 7 10.36 -2.37 44.42
C LEU A 7 9.87 -0.93 44.65
N THR A 8 8.85 -0.74 45.50
CA THR A 8 8.33 0.61 45.84
C THR A 8 9.24 1.44 46.74
N ARG A 9 10.28 0.87 47.36
CA ARG A 9 11.24 1.62 48.21
C ARG A 9 12.31 2.37 47.41
N ARG A 10 12.65 1.90 46.21
CA ARG A 10 13.65 2.54 45.31
C ARG A 10 13.01 2.88 43.96
N LYS A 11 11.93 3.67 44.01
CA LYS A 11 11.07 3.99 42.86
C LYS A 11 11.87 4.49 41.65
N LEU A 12 12.78 5.46 41.85
CA LEU A 12 13.51 6.12 40.77
C LEU A 12 14.41 5.17 39.96
N ARG A 13 15.19 4.33 40.64
CA ARG A 13 16.08 3.37 39.98
C ARG A 13 15.29 2.28 39.27
N ASN A 14 14.25 1.78 39.92
CA ASN A 14 13.42 0.73 39.35
C ASN A 14 12.64 1.22 38.12
N THR A 15 12.09 2.44 38.15
CA THR A 15 11.40 3.02 36.99
C THR A 15 12.35 3.23 35.82
N LEU A 16 13.58 3.69 36.07
CA LEU A 16 14.56 3.96 35.01
C LEU A 16 15.05 2.68 34.32
N THR A 17 15.25 1.59 35.10
CA THR A 17 15.62 0.29 34.52
C THR A 17 14.46 -0.34 33.75
N ILE A 18 13.26 -0.30 34.31
CA ILE A 18 12.06 -0.83 33.64
C ILE A 18 11.78 -0.02 32.35
N SER A 19 11.89 1.31 32.38
CA SER A 19 11.70 2.12 31.17
C SER A 19 12.74 1.82 30.10
N GLY A 20 14.00 1.59 30.47
CA GLY A 20 15.03 1.19 29.52
C GLY A 20 14.70 -0.13 28.82
N ILE A 21 14.24 -1.13 29.58
CA ILE A 21 13.81 -2.42 29.03
C ILE A 21 12.58 -2.23 28.12
N VAL A 22 11.58 -1.45 28.57
CA VAL A 22 10.36 -1.19 27.80
C VAL A 22 10.67 -0.49 26.48
N ILE A 23 11.53 0.55 26.49
CA ILE A 23 11.93 1.26 25.27
C ILE A 23 12.68 0.31 24.32
N GLY A 24 13.58 -0.53 24.85
CA GLY A 24 14.31 -1.51 24.05
C GLY A 24 13.38 -2.54 23.38
N VAL A 25 12.44 -3.10 24.12
CA VAL A 25 11.45 -4.05 23.58
C VAL A 25 10.52 -3.36 22.58
N LEU A 26 10.06 -2.15 22.88
CA LEU A 26 9.18 -1.40 21.99
C LEU A 26 9.87 -1.06 20.67
N ALA A 27 11.13 -0.65 20.71
CA ALA A 27 11.93 -0.40 19.51
C ALA A 27 12.10 -1.67 18.66
N LEU A 28 12.39 -2.82 19.29
CA LEU A 28 12.56 -4.09 18.58
C LEU A 28 11.25 -4.56 17.94
N VAL A 29 10.14 -4.51 18.69
CA VAL A 29 8.82 -4.95 18.20
C VAL A 29 8.31 -4.04 17.08
N THR A 30 8.45 -2.73 17.22
CA THR A 30 8.03 -1.79 16.18
C THR A 30 8.83 -1.95 14.89
N MET A 31 10.16 -2.08 14.98
CA MET A 31 10.99 -2.37 13.81
C MET A 31 10.68 -3.74 13.22
N GLY A 32 10.43 -4.76 14.04
CA GLY A 32 10.03 -6.09 13.57
C GLY A 32 8.71 -6.08 12.81
N ALA A 33 7.69 -5.39 13.33
CA ALA A 33 6.40 -5.24 12.67
C ALA A 33 6.50 -4.44 11.36
N MET A 34 7.35 -3.41 11.32
CA MET A 34 7.62 -2.68 10.07
C MET A 34 8.32 -3.56 9.05
N ALA A 35 9.33 -4.34 9.45
CA ALA A 35 10.03 -5.26 8.56
C ALA A 35 9.08 -6.30 7.95
N GLU A 36 8.17 -6.85 8.75
CA GLU A 36 7.14 -7.78 8.27
C GLU A 36 6.22 -7.11 7.23
N LYS A 37 5.74 -5.89 7.52
CA LYS A 37 4.93 -5.12 6.56
C LYS A 37 5.69 -4.87 5.25
N PHE A 38 6.97 -4.49 5.32
CA PHE A 38 7.78 -4.25 4.13
C PHE A 38 7.98 -5.53 3.30
N ASN A 39 8.26 -6.66 3.95
CA ASN A 39 8.38 -7.93 3.24
C ASN A 39 7.07 -8.32 2.56
N ALA A 40 5.92 -8.19 3.25
CA ALA A 40 4.61 -8.47 2.65
C ALA A 40 4.31 -7.56 1.45
N LEU A 41 4.67 -6.27 1.53
CA LEU A 41 4.54 -5.33 0.41
C LEU A 41 5.48 -5.69 -0.76
N LEU A 42 6.71 -6.09 -0.46
CA LEU A 42 7.68 -6.51 -1.47
C LEU A 42 7.24 -7.79 -2.17
N ASP A 43 6.78 -8.80 -1.44
CA ASP A 43 6.30 -10.06 -2.01
C ASP A 43 5.05 -9.84 -2.88
N GLY A 44 4.12 -9.01 -2.40
CA GLY A 44 2.96 -8.57 -3.18
C GLY A 44 3.36 -7.81 -4.44
N GLY A 45 4.34 -6.91 -4.33
CA GLY A 45 4.90 -6.16 -5.45
C GLY A 45 5.58 -7.08 -6.47
N VAL A 46 6.44 -8.00 -6.04
CA VAL A 46 7.11 -8.97 -6.92
C VAL A 46 6.09 -9.84 -7.65
N THR A 47 5.05 -10.30 -6.96
CA THR A 47 3.97 -11.09 -7.59
C THR A 47 3.19 -10.25 -8.61
N TYR A 48 2.92 -8.99 -8.29
CA TYR A 48 2.25 -8.05 -9.17
C TYR A 48 3.10 -7.74 -10.42
N PHE A 49 4.34 -7.30 -10.25
CA PHE A 49 5.25 -6.95 -11.35
C PHE A 49 5.77 -8.17 -12.13
N GLY A 50 5.72 -9.37 -11.54
CA GLY A 50 6.05 -10.61 -12.25
C GLY A 50 5.00 -11.03 -13.28
N SER A 51 3.75 -10.58 -13.10
CA SER A 51 2.62 -10.91 -13.98
C SER A 51 2.11 -9.70 -14.78
N ASN A 52 2.43 -8.48 -14.35
CA ASN A 52 1.98 -7.24 -14.97
C ASN A 52 3.18 -6.44 -15.49
N ILE A 53 3.11 -6.02 -16.74
CA ILE A 53 4.10 -5.14 -17.36
C ILE A 53 3.54 -3.73 -17.39
N GLN A 54 4.20 -2.81 -16.70
CA GLN A 54 3.84 -1.39 -16.76
C GLN A 54 4.40 -0.76 -18.04
N VAL A 55 3.51 -0.19 -18.84
CA VAL A 55 3.87 0.58 -20.04
C VAL A 55 3.68 2.06 -19.72
N THR A 56 4.77 2.82 -19.83
CA THR A 56 4.76 4.27 -19.62
C THR A 56 5.36 4.98 -20.82
N ALA A 57 5.02 6.26 -20.99
CA ALA A 57 5.58 7.06 -22.06
C ALA A 57 7.09 7.29 -21.86
N ALA A 58 7.80 7.48 -22.96
CA ALA A 58 9.23 7.79 -22.91
C ALA A 58 9.48 9.06 -22.07
N GLY A 59 10.30 8.93 -21.03
CA GLY A 59 10.65 10.02 -20.11
C GLY A 59 9.71 10.18 -18.90
N ALA A 60 8.66 9.36 -18.77
CA ALA A 60 7.91 9.28 -17.53
C ALA A 60 8.57 8.36 -16.51
N SER A 61 8.48 8.77 -15.24
CA SER A 61 8.81 7.93 -14.09
C SER A 61 7.81 6.78 -13.95
N ALA A 62 8.32 5.58 -13.63
CA ALA A 62 7.50 4.40 -13.35
C ALA A 62 6.56 4.59 -12.13
N PHE A 63 6.84 5.58 -11.27
CA PHE A 63 6.11 5.84 -10.02
C PHE A 63 5.36 7.18 -10.04
N GLY A 64 4.80 7.55 -11.19
CA GLY A 64 4.06 8.79 -11.35
C GLY A 64 4.91 9.86 -12.01
N GLY A 65 4.54 10.19 -13.23
CA GLY A 65 5.05 11.30 -14.02
C GLY A 65 3.93 11.76 -14.94
N SER A 66 3.88 13.06 -15.25
CA SER A 66 2.78 13.73 -15.98
C SER A 66 2.64 13.32 -17.46
N SER A 67 3.16 12.17 -17.85
CA SER A 67 3.10 11.72 -19.23
C SER A 67 1.89 10.82 -19.44
N VAL A 68 0.97 11.34 -20.24
CA VAL A 68 -0.24 10.63 -20.64
C VAL A 68 0.03 9.90 -21.95
N LEU A 69 -0.37 8.64 -22.01
CA LEU A 69 -0.37 7.85 -23.24
C LEU A 69 -1.74 7.99 -23.93
N PRO A 70 -1.78 8.08 -25.26
CA PRO A 70 -3.04 7.95 -26.00
C PRO A 70 -3.69 6.60 -25.70
N LEU A 71 -5.03 6.58 -25.57
CA LEU A 71 -5.76 5.33 -25.34
C LEU A 71 -5.55 4.31 -26.48
N SER A 72 -5.25 4.79 -27.68
CA SER A 72 -4.91 3.92 -28.83
C SER A 72 -3.66 3.07 -28.60
N THR A 73 -2.78 3.44 -27.67
CA THR A 73 -1.64 2.62 -27.28
C THR A 73 -2.06 1.31 -26.61
N VAL A 74 -3.20 1.29 -25.89
CA VAL A 74 -3.72 0.05 -25.29
C VAL A 74 -3.99 -0.99 -26.36
N THR A 75 -4.71 -0.62 -27.42
CA THR A 75 -5.01 -1.51 -28.56
C THR A 75 -3.73 -1.97 -29.28
N GLN A 76 -2.70 -1.13 -29.34
CA GLN A 76 -1.41 -1.52 -29.93
C GLN A 76 -0.67 -2.53 -29.06
N VAL A 77 -0.73 -2.38 -27.73
CA VAL A 77 -0.11 -3.31 -26.77
C VAL A 77 -0.84 -4.65 -26.79
N GLU A 78 -2.16 -4.68 -26.91
CA GLU A 78 -2.93 -5.93 -27.06
C GLU A 78 -2.54 -6.74 -28.30
N GLN A 79 -2.06 -6.08 -29.36
CA GLN A 79 -1.63 -6.75 -30.59
C GLN A 79 -0.22 -7.36 -30.49
N VAL A 80 0.51 -7.13 -29.39
CA VAL A 80 1.84 -7.71 -29.19
C VAL A 80 1.71 -9.18 -28.80
N SER A 81 2.40 -10.07 -29.54
CA SER A 81 2.42 -11.50 -29.27
C SER A 81 2.93 -11.79 -27.85
N GLY A 82 2.08 -12.37 -27.00
CA GLY A 82 2.37 -12.71 -25.61
C GLY A 82 1.63 -11.85 -24.59
N VAL A 83 0.92 -10.80 -25.01
CA VAL A 83 0.06 -9.99 -24.13
C VAL A 83 -1.33 -10.65 -24.02
N ALA A 84 -1.76 -10.96 -22.80
CA ALA A 84 -3.07 -11.56 -22.54
C ALA A 84 -4.21 -10.53 -22.55
N ALA A 85 -3.96 -9.34 -22.00
CA ALA A 85 -4.86 -8.20 -21.99
C ALA A 85 -4.04 -6.93 -21.68
N ALA A 86 -4.48 -5.77 -22.17
CA ALA A 86 -3.91 -4.49 -21.77
C ALA A 86 -5.03 -3.57 -21.28
N PHE A 87 -4.76 -2.86 -20.19
CA PHE A 87 -5.70 -1.94 -19.58
C PHE A 87 -5.06 -0.56 -19.46
N GLY A 88 -5.84 0.49 -19.78
CA GLY A 88 -5.42 1.86 -19.54
C GLY A 88 -5.63 2.21 -18.07
N GLU A 89 -4.60 2.72 -17.41
CA GLU A 89 -4.69 3.19 -16.03
C GLU A 89 -4.40 4.69 -15.96
N ILE A 90 -5.28 5.42 -15.26
CA ILE A 90 -5.05 6.80 -14.86
C ILE A 90 -4.93 6.82 -13.34
N GLN A 91 -3.83 7.39 -12.85
CA GLN A 91 -3.56 7.52 -11.43
C GLN A 91 -3.39 9.00 -11.06
N VAL A 92 -4.07 9.43 -10.01
CA VAL A 92 -3.91 10.77 -9.40
C VAL A 92 -3.71 10.65 -7.91
N GLN A 93 -2.94 11.55 -7.30
CA GLN A 93 -2.78 11.57 -5.85
C GLN A 93 -4.11 11.94 -5.18
N ALA A 94 -4.54 11.12 -4.22
CA ALA A 94 -5.80 11.33 -3.51
C ALA A 94 -5.74 12.55 -2.57
N LYS A 95 -4.56 12.82 -2.00
CA LYS A 95 -4.33 13.90 -1.02
C LYS A 95 -3.26 14.88 -1.53
N PRO A 96 -3.57 15.72 -2.54
CA PRO A 96 -2.60 16.68 -3.07
C PRO A 96 -2.23 17.71 -2.00
N GLY A 97 -0.95 17.73 -1.58
CA GLY A 97 -0.41 18.68 -0.60
C GLY A 97 -0.29 18.15 0.84
N SER A 98 -0.53 16.86 1.10
CA SER A 98 -0.22 16.29 2.41
C SER A 98 1.29 16.31 2.66
N VAL A 99 1.74 17.08 3.66
CA VAL A 99 3.12 17.03 4.14
C VAL A 99 3.25 15.82 5.05
N GLN A 100 3.49 14.65 4.45
CA GLN A 100 3.81 13.43 5.21
C GLN A 100 5.18 13.65 5.87
N THR A 101 5.21 14.10 7.13
CA THR A 101 6.45 14.26 7.89
C THR A 101 7.15 12.92 8.13
N VAL A 102 6.41 11.81 8.06
CA VAL A 102 6.93 10.45 8.09
C VAL A 102 6.07 9.55 7.18
N SER A 103 6.55 9.22 5.98
CA SER A 103 5.83 8.33 5.04
C SER A 103 6.31 6.88 5.21
N PHE A 104 5.44 6.01 5.74
CA PHE A 104 5.69 4.56 5.89
C PHE A 104 4.83 3.72 4.95
N GLY A 105 4.81 4.10 3.67
CA GLY A 105 4.06 3.40 2.63
C GLY A 105 4.10 4.11 1.29
N LEU A 106 3.41 3.53 0.30
CA LEU A 106 3.09 4.20 -0.95
C LEU A 106 2.10 5.34 -0.67
N PRO A 107 2.17 6.45 -1.42
CA PRO A 107 1.17 7.51 -1.32
C PRO A 107 -0.24 7.01 -1.64
N ASP A 108 -1.20 7.73 -1.09
CA ASP A 108 -2.62 7.55 -1.36
C ASP A 108 -2.94 7.97 -2.79
N TYR A 109 -3.41 7.02 -3.61
CA TYR A 109 -3.75 7.24 -5.01
C TYR A 109 -5.22 6.91 -5.29
N ILE A 110 -5.82 7.70 -6.18
CA ILE A 110 -7.07 7.37 -6.86
C ILE A 110 -6.68 6.87 -8.23
N THR A 111 -7.06 5.64 -8.55
CA THR A 111 -6.81 5.03 -9.85
C THR A 111 -8.12 4.73 -10.57
N SER A 112 -8.08 4.72 -11.90
CA SER A 112 -9.15 4.15 -12.70
C SER A 112 -9.17 2.63 -12.50
N TYR A 113 -10.34 2.08 -12.18
CA TYR A 113 -10.53 0.65 -11.97
C TYR A 113 -11.37 0.05 -13.08
N ASP A 114 -10.87 -1.02 -13.71
CA ASP A 114 -11.66 -1.89 -14.58
C ASP A 114 -11.80 -3.27 -13.90
N PRO A 115 -13.03 -3.70 -13.57
CA PRO A 115 -13.29 -5.02 -12.96
C PRO A 115 -12.64 -6.18 -13.71
N ARG A 116 -12.54 -6.08 -15.05
CA ARG A 116 -11.97 -7.13 -15.90
C ARG A 116 -10.46 -7.29 -15.70
N ALA A 117 -9.77 -6.24 -15.27
CA ALA A 117 -8.33 -6.31 -14.99
C ALA A 117 -8.04 -7.28 -13.83
N ASN A 118 -8.96 -7.42 -12.88
CA ASN A 118 -8.81 -8.31 -11.73
C ASN A 118 -8.79 -9.80 -12.11
N ASP A 119 -9.38 -10.17 -13.25
CA ASP A 119 -9.36 -11.56 -13.75
C ASP A 119 -7.96 -11.99 -14.21
N TYR A 120 -7.14 -11.03 -14.66
CA TYR A 120 -5.80 -11.25 -15.19
C TYR A 120 -4.68 -10.92 -14.19
N SER A 121 -4.99 -10.25 -13.09
CA SER A 121 -4.02 -9.94 -12.04
C SER A 121 -3.63 -11.20 -11.26
N ALA A 122 -2.32 -11.40 -11.05
CA ALA A 122 -1.85 -12.46 -10.15
C ALA A 122 -2.24 -12.19 -8.68
N VAL A 123 -2.45 -10.92 -8.32
CA VAL A 123 -2.94 -10.51 -7.00
C VAL A 123 -4.42 -10.17 -7.16
N LYS A 124 -5.28 -11.14 -6.85
CA LYS A 124 -6.73 -10.94 -6.93
C LYS A 124 -7.19 -10.05 -5.80
N THR A 125 -7.83 -8.96 -6.17
CA THR A 125 -8.54 -8.10 -5.21
C THR A 125 -9.91 -8.72 -4.98
N THR A 126 -10.27 -8.93 -3.71
CA THR A 126 -11.58 -9.46 -3.34
C THR A 126 -12.41 -8.35 -2.73
N LEU A 127 -13.67 -8.24 -3.16
CA LEU A 127 -14.60 -7.28 -2.57
C LEU A 127 -15.12 -7.87 -1.26
N VAL A 128 -14.77 -7.24 -0.13
CA VAL A 128 -15.22 -7.67 1.20
C VAL A 128 -16.66 -7.26 1.45
N GLN A 129 -17.05 -6.07 0.97
CA GLN A 129 -18.38 -5.51 1.17
C GLN A 129 -18.81 -4.67 -0.04
N GLY A 130 -20.11 -4.71 -0.36
CA GLY A 130 -20.70 -3.94 -1.45
C GLY A 130 -20.74 -4.69 -2.78
N ARG A 131 -20.67 -3.92 -3.87
CA ARG A 131 -20.68 -4.42 -5.25
C ARG A 131 -19.60 -3.71 -6.05
N ASP A 132 -19.15 -4.36 -7.11
CA ASP A 132 -18.15 -3.78 -7.99
C ASP A 132 -18.71 -2.59 -8.78
N VAL A 133 -17.81 -1.75 -9.31
CA VAL A 133 -18.15 -0.58 -10.13
C VAL A 133 -18.84 -1.04 -11.41
N THR A 134 -20.14 -0.74 -11.51
CA THR A 134 -20.97 -1.06 -12.69
C THR A 134 -21.48 0.20 -13.38
N SER A 135 -21.53 1.32 -12.66
CA SER A 135 -22.08 2.59 -13.15
C SER A 135 -21.15 3.77 -12.85
N SER A 136 -21.32 4.86 -13.62
CA SER A 136 -20.58 6.11 -13.40
C SER A 136 -20.94 6.72 -12.04
N GLY A 137 -19.93 7.12 -11.27
CA GLY A 137 -20.07 7.69 -9.92
C GLY A 137 -19.93 6.70 -8.77
N GLU A 138 -19.75 5.40 -9.07
CA GLU A 138 -19.38 4.40 -8.06
C GLU A 138 -17.85 4.38 -7.87
N VAL A 139 -17.42 4.21 -6.62
CA VAL A 139 -15.99 4.11 -6.26
C VAL A 139 -15.79 2.88 -5.38
N VAL A 140 -14.69 2.17 -5.61
CA VAL A 140 -14.23 1.11 -4.73
C VAL A 140 -13.10 1.68 -3.87
N LEU A 141 -13.24 1.50 -2.56
CA LEU A 141 -12.27 1.97 -1.59
C LEU A 141 -11.40 0.81 -1.14
N GLY A 142 -10.09 1.04 -1.05
CA GLY A 142 -9.19 0.12 -0.36
C GLY A 142 -9.55 0.03 1.12
N SER A 143 -9.28 -1.11 1.74
CA SER A 143 -9.59 -1.35 3.16
C SER A 143 -9.02 -0.28 4.08
N ASP A 144 -7.81 0.21 3.78
CA ASP A 144 -7.13 1.23 4.60
C ASP A 144 -7.86 2.58 4.52
N PHE A 145 -8.36 2.94 3.33
CA PHE A 145 -9.22 4.12 3.17
C PHE A 145 -10.57 3.94 3.82
N ALA A 146 -11.19 2.76 3.68
CA ALA A 146 -12.49 2.48 4.29
C ALA A 146 -12.43 2.66 5.82
N HIS A 147 -11.38 2.17 6.47
CA HIS A 147 -11.15 2.36 7.90
C HIS A 147 -10.87 3.81 8.32
N GLU A 148 -10.38 4.66 7.41
CA GLU A 148 -10.22 6.10 7.69
C GLU A 148 -11.58 6.83 7.74
N PHE A 149 -12.57 6.35 6.98
CA PHE A 149 -13.88 6.99 6.83
C PHE A 149 -15.05 6.27 7.54
N GLY A 150 -14.84 5.05 8.09
CA GLY A 150 -15.85 4.30 8.86
C GLY A 150 -15.49 2.83 9.07
#